data_AF-A0A4D4LYN0-F1
#
_entry.id   AF-A0A4D4LYN0-F1
#
_cell.length_a   1.000
_cell.length_b   1.000
_cell.length_c   1.000
_cell.angle_alpha   90.00
_cell.angle_beta   90.00
_cell.angle_gamma   90.00
#
_symmetry.space_group_name_H-M   'P 1'
#
loop_
_entity.id
_entity.type
_entity.pdbx_description
1 polymer ?
#
loop_
_entity_poly.entity_id
_entity_poly.type
_entity_poly.pdbx_seq_one_letter_code
_entity_poly.pdbx_strand_id
1 'polypeptide(L)'
;MPELERLADAGRTRLAVVELWDSVEPKAMAEVVAGSGLRLTGVITAVDPALLLPCLGNGDDLADAGLAAAATDRRTVADTFARQLEYAPVLAVAESEHADDEDRALLAQLHPTARQVPIAGDRPEGSAGSGHQGGEPADGHTVNGHTDDGHTVNGHTDDGHTDDGHTGVGRTEGMRTESVRASGRTPAGAPLSALAHAALAGFDVEAAAAAQHPACARLPAEADAHGVATLVWHRRRPFHPERLYTALEDLTCAAARSRGRFWLADRPDTLLHWDAAGGALCVENAGPWLASLPDAAWDLVPPVRRAAAALDWHPEHGDCCQHLVFTSPGLDRDGLELLLESCLLTDTEYAAGRAAWQQLPPAFDTLLEA
;
A
#
# COMPACT_ATOMS: atom_id res chain seq x y z
N MET A 1 -2.34 -15.91 -17.63
CA MET A 1 -2.32 -16.73 -16.40
C MET A 1 -2.86 -18.12 -16.73
N PRO A 2 -2.00 -19.09 -17.06
CA PRO A 2 -2.42 -20.33 -17.72
C PRO A 2 -3.46 -21.13 -16.93
N GLU A 3 -3.35 -21.17 -15.60
CA GLU A 3 -4.30 -21.91 -14.78
C GLU A 3 -5.68 -21.26 -14.72
N LEU A 4 -5.76 -19.92 -14.58
CA LEU A 4 -7.06 -19.23 -14.59
C LEU A 4 -7.75 -19.32 -15.95
N GLU A 5 -6.98 -19.22 -17.03
CA GLU A 5 -7.46 -19.42 -18.40
C GLU A 5 -7.99 -20.85 -18.56
N ARG A 6 -7.25 -21.86 -18.11
CA ARG A 6 -7.68 -23.27 -18.11
C ARG A 6 -8.99 -23.47 -17.34
N LEU A 7 -9.14 -22.84 -16.16
CA LEU A 7 -10.37 -22.91 -15.36
C LEU A 7 -11.55 -22.22 -16.06
N ALA A 8 -11.31 -21.10 -16.75
CA ALA A 8 -12.31 -20.38 -17.52
C ALA A 8 -12.76 -21.18 -18.76
N ASP A 9 -11.82 -21.72 -19.53
CA ASP A 9 -12.08 -22.53 -20.73
C ASP A 9 -12.85 -23.81 -20.41
N ALA A 10 -12.62 -24.39 -19.24
CA ALA A 10 -13.38 -25.55 -18.77
C ALA A 10 -14.87 -25.24 -18.52
N GLY A 11 -15.25 -23.96 -18.37
CA GLY A 11 -16.65 -23.52 -18.21
C GLY A 11 -17.35 -23.98 -16.91
N ARG A 12 -16.62 -24.61 -16.00
CA ARG A 12 -17.15 -25.16 -14.73
C ARG A 12 -17.00 -24.21 -13.55
N THR A 13 -16.09 -23.26 -13.65
CA THR A 13 -15.74 -22.31 -12.58
C THR A 13 -16.38 -20.96 -12.87
N ARG A 14 -17.34 -20.55 -12.04
CA ARG A 14 -18.03 -19.26 -12.18
C ARG A 14 -17.33 -18.10 -11.45
N LEU A 15 -16.46 -18.44 -10.50
CA LEU A 15 -15.68 -17.54 -9.68
C LEU A 15 -14.41 -18.28 -9.26
N ALA A 16 -13.27 -17.62 -9.39
CA ALA A 16 -12.01 -18.05 -8.81
C ALA A 16 -11.58 -16.99 -7.78
N VAL A 17 -11.10 -17.45 -6.61
CA VAL A 17 -10.47 -16.59 -5.61
C VAL A 17 -8.97 -16.80 -5.75
N VAL A 18 -8.24 -15.70 -5.98
CA VAL A 18 -6.78 -15.72 -6.07
C VAL A 18 -6.25 -15.14 -4.78
N GLU A 19 -5.65 -16.00 -3.97
CA GLU A 19 -4.91 -15.59 -2.78
C GLU A 19 -3.54 -15.09 -3.23
N LEU A 20 -3.15 -13.91 -2.72
CA LEU A 20 -1.85 -13.32 -3.00
C LEU A 20 -0.90 -13.68 -1.87
N TRP A 21 0.37 -13.83 -2.23
CA TRP A 21 1.44 -14.00 -1.27
C TRP A 21 1.68 -12.68 -0.55
N ASP A 22 2.24 -12.76 0.65
CA ASP A 22 2.46 -11.61 1.52
C ASP A 22 3.35 -10.51 0.90
N SER A 23 4.17 -10.84 -0.10
CA SER A 23 4.99 -9.88 -0.86
C SER A 23 4.36 -9.35 -2.14
N VAL A 24 3.19 -9.83 -2.54
CA VAL A 24 2.57 -9.45 -3.80
C VAL A 24 1.61 -8.29 -3.60
N GLU A 25 1.82 -7.23 -4.39
CA GLU A 25 0.93 -6.07 -4.40
C GLU A 25 -0.34 -6.37 -5.21
N PRO A 26 -1.54 -6.03 -4.70
CA PRO A 26 -2.79 -6.35 -5.38
C PRO A 26 -2.95 -5.64 -6.72
N LYS A 27 -2.38 -4.44 -6.87
CA LYS A 27 -2.41 -3.67 -8.12
C LYS A 27 -1.79 -4.43 -9.28
N ALA A 28 -0.57 -4.95 -9.09
CA ALA A 28 0.14 -5.68 -10.15
C ALA A 28 -0.64 -6.91 -10.60
N MET A 29 -1.23 -7.66 -9.66
CA MET A 29 -2.07 -8.81 -10.01
C MET A 29 -3.37 -8.38 -10.70
N ALA A 30 -4.02 -7.32 -10.23
CA ALA A 30 -5.26 -6.82 -10.82
C ALA A 30 -5.07 -6.43 -12.30
N GLU A 31 -3.97 -5.76 -12.62
CA GLU A 31 -3.60 -5.39 -13.99
C GLU A 31 -3.31 -6.63 -14.87
N VAL A 32 -2.60 -7.62 -14.35
CA VAL A 32 -2.35 -8.89 -15.05
C VAL A 32 -3.66 -9.63 -15.36
N VAL A 33 -4.56 -9.72 -14.38
CA VAL A 33 -5.87 -10.37 -14.56
C VAL A 33 -6.70 -9.62 -15.58
N ALA A 34 -6.79 -8.30 -15.49
CA ALA A 34 -7.53 -7.48 -16.44
C ALA A 34 -6.99 -7.59 -17.88
N GLY A 35 -5.66 -7.63 -18.03
CA GLY A 35 -4.99 -7.82 -19.32
C GLY A 35 -5.20 -9.21 -19.94
N SER A 36 -5.56 -10.21 -19.15
CA SER A 36 -5.81 -11.59 -19.63
C SER A 36 -7.21 -11.81 -20.22
N GLY A 37 -8.08 -10.80 -20.22
CA GLY A 37 -9.47 -10.92 -20.68
C GLY A 37 -10.42 -11.56 -19.66
N LEU A 38 -9.92 -11.89 -18.47
CA LEU A 38 -10.74 -12.31 -17.33
C LEU A 38 -11.36 -11.09 -16.64
N ARG A 39 -12.60 -11.25 -16.18
CA ARG A 39 -13.28 -10.19 -15.41
C ARG A 39 -12.87 -10.24 -13.94
N LEU A 40 -12.10 -9.26 -13.49
CA LEU A 40 -11.85 -9.04 -12.06
C LEU A 40 -13.13 -8.50 -11.39
N THR A 41 -13.65 -9.20 -10.38
CA THR A 41 -14.92 -8.82 -9.72
C THR A 41 -14.74 -8.01 -8.45
N GLY A 42 -13.57 -8.13 -7.81
CA GLY A 42 -13.27 -7.49 -6.54
C GLY A 42 -11.81 -7.73 -6.16
N VAL A 43 -11.28 -6.79 -5.39
CA VAL A 43 -10.03 -6.93 -4.65
C VAL A 43 -10.36 -6.66 -3.19
N ILE A 44 -9.96 -7.58 -2.33
CA ILE A 44 -10.28 -7.58 -0.90
C ILE A 44 -8.97 -7.80 -0.15
N THR A 45 -8.70 -6.95 0.82
CA THR A 45 -7.61 -7.16 1.77
C THR A 45 -8.21 -7.62 3.09
N ALA A 46 -7.81 -8.80 3.55
CA ALA A 46 -8.12 -9.24 4.91
C ALA A 46 -7.13 -8.57 5.88
N VAL A 47 -7.64 -8.03 6.98
CA VAL A 47 -6.83 -7.25 7.92
C VAL A 47 -7.26 -7.52 9.35
N ASP A 48 -6.30 -7.85 10.19
CA ASP A 48 -6.44 -7.74 11.65
C ASP A 48 -6.00 -6.32 12.05
N PRO A 49 -6.88 -5.48 12.62
CA PRO A 49 -6.50 -4.14 13.06
C PRO A 49 -5.30 -4.14 14.02
N ALA A 50 -5.14 -5.16 14.86
CA ALA A 50 -4.05 -5.26 15.84
C ALA A 50 -2.65 -5.35 15.19
N LEU A 51 -2.59 -5.71 13.90
CA LEU A 51 -1.34 -5.83 13.14
C LEU A 51 -0.96 -4.56 12.39
N LEU A 52 -1.82 -3.53 12.34
CA LEU A 52 -1.59 -2.33 11.55
C LEU A 52 -0.31 -1.62 11.95
N LEU A 53 -0.19 -1.22 13.21
CA LEU A 53 0.98 -0.49 13.68
C LEU A 53 2.26 -1.35 13.65
N PRO A 54 2.24 -2.63 14.09
CA PRO A 54 3.40 -3.53 13.93
C PRO A 54 3.88 -3.67 12.48
N CYS A 55 2.97 -3.81 11.51
CA CYS A 55 3.33 -3.94 10.10
C CYS A 55 3.81 -2.61 9.52
N LEU A 56 3.12 -1.50 9.77
CA LEU A 56 3.50 -0.17 9.25
C LEU A 56 4.78 0.38 9.87
N GLY A 57 5.11 -0.03 11.09
CA GLY A 57 6.38 0.31 11.75
C GLY A 57 7.55 -0.58 11.34
N ASN A 58 7.31 -1.65 10.57
CA ASN A 58 8.35 -2.61 10.22
C ASN A 58 9.13 -2.18 8.97
N GLY A 59 10.30 -1.58 9.20
CA GLY A 59 11.24 -1.17 8.16
C GLY A 59 12.15 -2.28 7.62
N ASP A 60 11.99 -3.54 8.04
CA ASP A 60 12.79 -4.66 7.54
C ASP A 60 12.51 -4.90 6.05
N ASP A 61 13.56 -5.23 5.30
CA ASP A 61 13.43 -5.68 3.92
C ASP A 61 12.63 -6.98 3.85
N LEU A 62 11.78 -7.14 2.82
CA LEU A 62 11.06 -8.39 2.59
C LEU A 62 12.00 -9.59 2.49
N ALA A 63 13.22 -9.39 1.99
CA ALA A 63 14.23 -10.44 1.88
C ALA A 63 14.68 -10.95 3.27
N ASP A 64 14.92 -10.03 4.20
CA ASP A 64 15.34 -10.33 5.57
C ASP A 64 14.21 -11.00 6.37
N ALA A 65 12.96 -10.63 6.08
CA ALA A 65 11.77 -11.27 6.63
C ALA A 65 11.44 -12.64 6.00
N GLY A 66 12.15 -13.06 4.93
CA GLY A 66 11.89 -14.31 4.22
C GLY A 66 10.62 -14.28 3.36
N LEU A 67 10.16 -13.08 2.98
CA LEU A 67 8.93 -12.83 2.23
C LEU A 67 9.17 -12.41 0.78
N ALA A 68 10.38 -11.99 0.42
CA ALA A 68 10.72 -11.46 -0.90
C ALA A 68 10.21 -12.32 -2.06
N ALA A 69 9.58 -11.67 -3.05
CA ALA A 69 9.10 -12.36 -4.25
C ALA A 69 10.25 -12.71 -5.22
N ALA A 70 11.38 -12.01 -5.11
CA ALA A 70 12.58 -12.22 -5.90
C ALA A 70 13.84 -11.80 -5.11
N ALA A 71 15.01 -12.31 -5.50
CA ALA A 71 16.28 -11.97 -4.85
C ALA A 71 16.66 -10.47 -4.94
N THR A 72 16.02 -9.73 -5.84
CA THR A 72 16.22 -8.29 -6.04
C THR A 72 15.09 -7.44 -5.45
N ASP A 73 14.18 -8.04 -4.69
CA ASP A 73 13.08 -7.33 -4.04
C ASP A 73 13.63 -6.52 -2.85
N ARG A 74 13.68 -5.20 -3.02
CA ARG A 74 14.21 -4.23 -2.03
C ARG A 74 13.10 -3.49 -1.27
N ARG A 75 11.86 -3.97 -1.35
CA ARG A 75 10.75 -3.35 -0.62
C ARG A 75 10.81 -3.76 0.85
N THR A 76 10.29 -2.91 1.71
CA THR A 76 10.12 -3.21 3.13
C THR A 76 8.77 -3.85 3.42
N VAL A 77 8.64 -4.46 4.59
CA VAL A 77 7.35 -4.98 5.09
C VAL A 77 6.31 -3.87 5.17
N ALA A 78 6.67 -2.71 5.75
CA ALA A 78 5.76 -1.57 5.91
C ALA A 78 5.25 -1.02 4.58
N ASP A 79 6.13 -0.82 3.59
CA ASP A 79 5.76 -0.32 2.26
C ASP A 79 4.80 -1.27 1.54
N THR A 80 5.13 -2.56 1.56
CA THR A 80 4.32 -3.61 0.91
C THR A 80 2.94 -3.75 1.56
N PHE A 81 2.90 -3.76 2.89
CA PHE A 81 1.67 -3.83 3.66
C PHE A 81 0.78 -2.60 3.40
N ALA A 82 1.36 -1.39 3.38
CA ALA A 82 0.62 -0.17 3.08
C ALA A 82 -0.04 -0.24 1.69
N ARG A 83 0.68 -0.68 0.67
CA ARG A 83 0.13 -0.84 -0.70
C ARG A 83 -0.96 -1.91 -0.79
N GLN A 84 -0.82 -3.01 -0.06
CA GLN A 84 -1.87 -4.04 0.05
C GLN A 84 -3.14 -3.50 0.69
N LEU A 85 -3.00 -2.71 1.75
CA LEU A 85 -4.12 -2.10 2.44
C LEU A 85 -4.81 -1.05 1.57
N GLU A 86 -4.05 -0.13 0.97
CA GLU A 86 -4.58 1.08 0.33
C GLU A 86 -5.19 0.85 -1.06
N TYR A 87 -4.83 -0.25 -1.74
CA TYR A 87 -5.39 -0.57 -3.06
C TYR A 87 -6.80 -1.16 -3.00
N ALA A 88 -7.12 -1.92 -1.94
CA ALA A 88 -8.33 -2.71 -1.87
C ALA A 88 -9.55 -1.87 -1.40
N PRO A 89 -10.59 -1.68 -2.24
CA PRO A 89 -11.77 -0.90 -1.86
C PRO A 89 -12.65 -1.60 -0.83
N VAL A 90 -12.36 -2.85 -0.49
CA VAL A 90 -13.05 -3.64 0.51
C VAL A 90 -12.02 -4.23 1.47
N LEU A 91 -12.21 -3.98 2.76
CA LEU A 91 -11.39 -4.56 3.82
C LEU A 91 -12.21 -5.59 4.57
N ALA A 92 -11.75 -6.84 4.57
CA ALA A 92 -12.34 -7.89 5.39
C ALA A 92 -11.68 -7.84 6.77
N VAL A 93 -12.37 -7.23 7.73
CA VAL A 93 -11.79 -6.89 9.04
C VAL A 93 -12.00 -8.06 10.00
N ALA A 94 -10.92 -8.69 10.43
CA ALA A 94 -10.96 -9.79 11.37
C ALA A 94 -11.46 -9.34 12.75
N GLU A 95 -12.29 -10.17 13.38
CA GLU A 95 -12.56 -10.05 14.81
C GLU A 95 -11.28 -10.38 15.58
N SER A 96 -10.70 -9.37 16.23
CA SER A 96 -9.46 -9.50 16.99
C SER A 96 -9.68 -9.07 18.43
N GLU A 97 -9.32 -9.95 19.37
CA GLU A 97 -9.34 -9.67 20.80
C GLU A 97 -8.19 -8.75 21.23
N HIS A 98 -7.15 -8.65 20.40
CA HIS A 98 -5.97 -7.83 20.63
C HIS A 98 -6.13 -6.42 20.07
N ALA A 99 -7.04 -6.23 19.10
CA ALA A 99 -7.31 -4.93 18.51
C ALA A 99 -8.08 -4.02 19.45
N ASP A 100 -7.56 -2.82 19.71
CA ASP A 100 -8.22 -1.79 20.50
C ASP A 100 -8.91 -0.72 19.62
N ASP A 101 -9.32 0.39 20.24
CA ASP A 101 -9.96 1.49 19.52
C ASP A 101 -8.96 2.36 18.74
N GLU A 102 -7.68 2.40 19.17
CA GLU A 102 -6.60 3.09 18.46
C GLU A 102 -6.32 2.38 17.14
N ASP A 103 -6.20 1.04 17.15
CA ASP A 103 -6.03 0.21 15.95
C ASP A 103 -7.17 0.41 14.94
N ARG A 104 -8.42 0.40 15.42
CA ARG A 104 -9.60 0.60 14.57
C ARG A 104 -9.67 2.02 14.01
N ALA A 105 -9.27 3.02 14.80
CA ALA A 105 -9.16 4.40 14.34
C ALA A 105 -8.07 4.54 13.27
N LEU A 106 -6.91 3.89 13.45
CA LEU A 106 -5.83 3.86 12.47
C LEU A 106 -6.31 3.26 11.14
N LEU A 107 -6.99 2.11 11.18
CA LEU A 107 -7.56 1.48 9.97
C LEU A 107 -8.50 2.43 9.22
N ALA A 108 -9.43 3.04 9.96
CA ALA A 108 -10.44 3.93 9.40
C ALA A 108 -9.82 5.20 8.80
N GLN A 109 -8.74 5.71 9.41
CA GLN A 109 -8.04 6.89 8.93
C GLN A 109 -7.13 6.59 7.73
N LEU A 110 -6.44 5.45 7.68
CA LEU A 110 -5.56 5.09 6.56
C LEU A 110 -6.33 4.85 5.26
N HIS A 111 -7.49 4.17 5.35
CA HIS A 111 -8.31 3.87 4.19
C HIS A 111 -9.80 4.26 4.38
N PRO A 112 -10.12 5.56 4.46
CA PRO A 112 -11.45 6.04 4.84
C PRO A 112 -12.54 5.78 3.80
N THR A 113 -12.15 5.42 2.58
CA THR A 113 -13.07 5.14 1.48
C THR A 113 -13.32 3.65 1.26
N ALA A 114 -12.57 2.78 1.93
CA ALA A 114 -12.82 1.36 1.83
C ALA A 114 -14.05 0.93 2.61
N ARG A 115 -14.82 0.02 2.02
CA ARG A 115 -15.90 -0.66 2.70
C ARG A 115 -15.31 -1.71 3.64
N GLN A 116 -15.40 -1.46 4.94
CA GLN A 116 -15.03 -2.44 5.95
C GLN A 116 -16.17 -3.45 6.15
N VAL A 117 -15.83 -4.74 6.07
CA VAL A 117 -16.76 -5.86 6.27
C VAL A 117 -16.19 -6.74 7.38
N PRO A 118 -16.83 -6.80 8.56
CA PRO A 118 -16.41 -7.70 9.62
C PRO A 118 -16.45 -9.16 9.16
N ILE A 119 -15.42 -9.93 9.50
CA ILE A 119 -15.38 -11.38 9.33
C ILE A 119 -15.17 -12.03 10.70
N ALA A 120 -16.00 -13.02 11.01
CA ALA A 120 -15.79 -13.84 12.21
C ALA A 120 -14.46 -14.59 12.04
N GLY A 121 -13.59 -14.53 13.05
CA GLY A 121 -12.46 -15.45 13.11
C GLY A 121 -13.00 -16.87 13.16
N ASP A 122 -12.43 -17.79 12.37
CA ASP A 122 -12.70 -19.22 12.49
C ASP A 122 -12.21 -19.65 13.88
N ARG A 123 -13.07 -19.54 14.91
CA ARG A 123 -12.84 -20.27 16.15
C ARG A 123 -13.07 -21.74 15.82
N PRO A 124 -12.08 -22.64 15.98
CA PRO A 124 -12.39 -24.05 15.95
C PRO A 124 -13.38 -24.33 17.07
N GLU A 125 -14.64 -24.55 16.71
CA GLU A 125 -15.67 -24.97 17.65
C GLU A 125 -15.20 -26.25 18.34
N GLY A 126 -15.15 -26.17 19.67
CA GLY A 126 -14.83 -27.22 20.64
C GLY A 126 -14.49 -28.60 20.11
N SER A 127 -13.25 -29.03 20.38
CA SER A 127 -12.94 -30.44 20.60
C SER A 127 -13.69 -30.96 21.83
N ALA A 128 -15.00 -31.11 21.74
CA ALA A 128 -15.75 -32.04 22.55
C ALA A 128 -15.47 -33.43 21.96
N GLY A 129 -14.60 -34.17 22.63
CA GLY A 129 -14.20 -35.50 22.21
C GLY A 129 -15.41 -36.40 21.98
N SER A 130 -15.58 -36.89 20.75
CA SER A 130 -16.24 -38.16 20.51
C SER A 130 -15.72 -38.80 19.21
N GLY A 131 -15.25 -40.05 19.35
CA GLY A 131 -15.41 -41.09 18.35
C GLY A 131 -14.75 -40.91 16.98
N HIS A 132 -13.54 -41.44 16.86
CA HIS A 132 -12.93 -41.83 15.59
C HIS A 132 -13.81 -42.87 14.86
N GLN A 133 -14.28 -42.58 13.64
CA GLN A 133 -14.41 -43.55 12.53
C GLN A 133 -14.78 -42.91 11.18
N GLY A 134 -13.77 -42.86 10.29
CA GLY A 134 -13.81 -43.22 8.86
C GLY A 134 -14.84 -42.59 7.91
N GLY A 135 -14.37 -41.69 7.05
CA GLY A 135 -15.01 -41.34 5.77
C GLY A 135 -14.07 -40.48 4.91
N GLU A 136 -13.74 -40.96 3.70
CA GLU A 136 -12.87 -40.30 2.70
C GLU A 136 -13.34 -38.87 2.32
N PRO A 137 -12.44 -37.89 2.08
CA PRO A 137 -12.84 -36.61 1.52
C PRO A 137 -12.79 -36.60 -0.02
N ALA A 138 -13.76 -35.90 -0.61
CA ALA A 138 -13.84 -35.59 -2.03
C ALA A 138 -12.99 -34.35 -2.38
N ASP A 139 -12.45 -34.36 -3.60
CA ASP A 139 -11.45 -33.44 -4.14
C ASP A 139 -11.90 -31.96 -4.19
N GLY A 140 -11.13 -31.10 -3.51
CA GLY A 140 -11.08 -29.65 -3.74
C GLY A 140 -9.65 -29.28 -4.14
N HIS A 141 -9.47 -28.68 -5.31
CA HIS A 141 -8.14 -28.33 -5.84
C HIS A 141 -7.78 -26.88 -5.50
N THR A 142 -6.87 -26.72 -4.53
CA THR A 142 -6.03 -25.54 -4.35
C THR A 142 -4.85 -25.66 -5.32
N VAL A 143 -4.57 -24.64 -6.12
CA VAL A 143 -3.40 -24.65 -7.03
C VAL A 143 -2.30 -23.83 -6.40
N ASN A 144 -1.31 -24.52 -5.83
CA ASN A 144 0.00 -23.93 -5.52
C ASN A 144 0.88 -24.09 -6.75
N GLY A 145 1.43 -22.99 -7.27
CA GLY A 145 2.36 -23.01 -8.40
C GLY A 145 3.68 -23.68 -8.00
N HIS A 146 3.93 -24.87 -8.53
CA HIS A 146 5.21 -25.57 -8.42
C HIS A 146 5.88 -25.55 -9.79
N THR A 147 7.06 -24.95 -9.87
CA THR A 147 8.06 -25.27 -10.89
C THR A 147 9.35 -25.57 -10.13
N ASP A 148 9.60 -26.87 -9.96
CA ASP A 148 10.86 -27.44 -9.51
C ASP A 148 11.79 -27.55 -10.72
N ASP A 149 13.02 -27.05 -10.59
CA ASP A 149 14.16 -27.45 -11.42
C ASP A 149 15.47 -27.12 -10.66
N GLY A 150 15.94 -28.09 -9.88
CA GLY A 150 17.22 -28.74 -10.19
C GLY A 150 18.54 -28.12 -9.72
N HIS A 151 19.11 -28.79 -8.70
CA HIS A 151 20.54 -29.10 -8.47
C HIS A 151 21.43 -28.12 -7.71
N THR A 152 21.67 -28.45 -6.43
CA THR A 152 22.96 -28.21 -5.76
C THR A 152 23.52 -29.54 -5.24
N VAL A 153 24.72 -29.88 -5.73
CA VAL A 153 25.60 -30.89 -5.13
C VAL A 153 26.65 -30.10 -4.37
N ASN A 154 26.75 -30.27 -3.05
CA ASN A 154 27.95 -29.86 -2.32
C ASN A 154 28.34 -30.94 -1.31
N GLY A 155 29.59 -31.41 -1.49
CA GLY A 155 30.28 -32.31 -0.59
C GLY A 155 30.78 -31.58 0.66
N HIS A 156 30.89 -32.37 1.73
CA HIS A 156 31.62 -32.08 2.96
C HIS A 156 33.03 -31.53 2.73
N THR A 157 33.49 -30.60 3.58
CA THR A 157 34.34 -30.93 4.75
C THR A 157 34.41 -29.78 5.76
N ASP A 158 34.61 -30.21 7.00
CA ASP A 158 34.77 -29.56 8.30
C ASP A 158 35.81 -28.43 8.38
N ASP A 159 35.59 -27.46 9.30
CA ASP A 159 36.52 -27.09 10.39
C ASP A 159 36.14 -25.74 11.03
N GLY A 160 36.07 -25.70 12.36
CA GLY A 160 36.45 -24.52 13.15
C GLY A 160 35.39 -23.84 14.03
N HIS A 161 35.44 -24.13 15.33
CA HIS A 161 34.84 -23.38 16.45
C HIS A 161 35.03 -21.84 16.37
N THR A 162 34.03 -21.07 16.80
CA THR A 162 33.95 -20.49 18.16
C THR A 162 32.56 -19.92 18.46
N ASP A 163 32.11 -20.25 19.67
CA ASP A 163 30.96 -19.76 20.42
C ASP A 163 31.08 -18.25 20.69
N ASP A 164 30.02 -17.49 20.41
CA ASP A 164 29.69 -16.27 21.15
C ASP A 164 28.18 -16.03 21.04
N GLY A 165 27.55 -16.00 22.21
CA GLY A 165 26.12 -15.96 22.38
C GLY A 165 25.48 -14.65 21.94
N HIS A 166 24.46 -14.77 21.10
CA HIS A 166 23.37 -13.82 21.04
C HIS A 166 22.06 -14.53 21.37
N THR A 167 21.47 -14.12 22.49
CA THR A 167 20.12 -14.45 22.92
C THR A 167 19.14 -14.05 21.83
N GLY A 168 18.61 -15.04 21.10
CA GLY A 168 17.57 -14.86 20.10
C GLY A 168 16.30 -14.32 20.73
N VAL A 169 15.94 -13.11 20.36
CA VAL A 169 14.63 -12.50 20.61
C VAL A 169 13.76 -12.77 19.40
N GLY A 170 12.57 -13.35 19.65
CA GLY A 170 11.36 -13.23 18.84
C GLY A 170 11.44 -13.63 17.36
N ARG A 171 11.01 -14.86 17.04
CA ARG A 171 10.54 -15.18 15.69
C ARG A 171 9.36 -14.25 15.35
N THR A 172 9.45 -13.56 14.21
CA THR A 172 8.40 -12.75 13.61
C THR A 172 7.23 -13.64 13.18
N GLU A 173 6.13 -13.60 13.94
CA GLU A 173 4.85 -14.24 13.60
C GLU A 173 3.86 -13.27 12.90
N GLY A 174 4.29 -12.06 12.55
CA GLY A 174 3.40 -10.96 12.13
C GLY A 174 2.89 -10.97 10.69
N MET A 175 3.31 -11.91 9.85
CA MET A 175 2.85 -11.99 8.45
C MET A 175 2.64 -13.44 8.03
N ARG A 176 1.85 -14.17 8.81
CA ARG A 176 1.31 -15.45 8.38
C ARG A 176 -0.18 -15.28 8.17
N THR A 177 -0.59 -15.26 6.91
CA THR A 177 -1.98 -15.44 6.52
C THR A 177 -2.41 -16.84 6.90
N GLU A 178 -3.30 -16.97 7.90
CA GLU A 178 -4.01 -18.22 8.12
C GLU A 178 -4.97 -18.44 6.95
N SER A 179 -4.72 -19.51 6.19
CA SER A 179 -5.53 -19.90 5.04
C SER A 179 -6.98 -20.20 5.47
N VAL A 180 -7.91 -19.30 5.15
CA VAL A 180 -9.36 -19.49 5.34
C VAL A 180 -9.86 -20.50 4.31
N ARG A 181 -10.01 -21.77 4.70
CA ARG A 181 -10.66 -22.79 3.88
C ARG A 181 -12.18 -22.70 4.03
N ALA A 182 -12.83 -21.85 3.22
CA ALA A 182 -14.28 -21.91 3.05
C ALA A 182 -14.68 -23.09 2.12
N SER A 183 -14.45 -24.34 2.54
CA SER A 183 -15.04 -25.51 1.88
C SER A 183 -16.40 -25.84 2.50
N GLY A 184 -17.33 -24.89 2.40
CA GLY A 184 -18.73 -25.06 2.80
C GLY A 184 -19.63 -24.97 1.57
N ARG A 185 -20.25 -26.07 1.16
CA ARG A 185 -21.28 -26.05 0.12
C ARG A 185 -22.49 -25.26 0.66
N THR A 186 -22.60 -23.98 0.31
CA THR A 186 -23.72 -23.14 0.72
C THR A 186 -25.02 -23.75 0.18
N PRO A 187 -26.05 -24.00 1.01
CA PRO A 187 -27.32 -24.52 0.53
C PRO A 187 -27.91 -23.55 -0.51
N ALA A 188 -28.43 -24.09 -1.60
CA ALA A 188 -29.02 -23.31 -2.67
C ALA A 188 -30.17 -22.44 -2.10
N GLY A 189 -30.01 -21.12 -2.14
CA GLY A 189 -31.00 -20.15 -1.66
C GLY A 189 -30.67 -19.41 -0.37
N ALA A 190 -29.53 -19.67 0.29
CA ALA A 190 -29.07 -18.80 1.38
C ALA A 190 -28.67 -17.41 0.86
N PRO A 191 -28.99 -16.31 1.57
CA PRO A 191 -28.53 -14.98 1.21
C PRO A 191 -27.00 -14.95 1.23
N LEU A 192 -26.39 -14.26 0.26
CA LEU A 192 -24.94 -14.08 0.23
C LEU A 192 -24.48 -13.32 1.47
N SER A 193 -23.31 -13.69 2.00
CA SER A 193 -22.67 -12.92 3.07
C SER A 193 -22.37 -11.49 2.61
N ALA A 194 -22.20 -10.57 3.57
CA ALA A 194 -21.81 -9.19 3.26
C ALA A 194 -20.50 -9.13 2.45
N LEU A 195 -19.55 -10.03 2.74
CA LEU A 195 -18.29 -10.14 2.02
C LEU A 195 -18.49 -10.65 0.59
N ALA A 196 -19.31 -11.69 0.40
CA ALA A 196 -19.63 -12.19 -0.94
C ALA A 196 -20.37 -11.15 -1.78
N HIS A 197 -21.28 -10.37 -1.18
CA HIS A 197 -21.91 -9.24 -1.87
C HIS A 197 -20.89 -8.17 -2.28
N ALA A 198 -19.93 -7.85 -1.41
CA ALA A 198 -18.87 -6.88 -1.73
C ALA A 198 -17.94 -7.38 -2.84
N ALA A 199 -17.51 -8.65 -2.78
CA ALA A 199 -16.65 -9.30 -3.78
C ALA A 199 -17.25 -9.38 -5.19
N LEU A 200 -18.59 -9.32 -5.29
CA LEU A 200 -19.35 -9.46 -6.53
C LEU A 200 -19.95 -8.13 -7.02
N ALA A 201 -19.73 -7.02 -6.30
CA ALA A 201 -20.26 -5.71 -6.65
C ALA A 201 -19.62 -5.10 -7.92
N GLY A 202 -18.50 -5.67 -8.39
CA GLY A 202 -17.73 -5.18 -9.52
C GLY A 202 -16.49 -4.42 -9.07
N PHE A 203 -15.48 -4.40 -9.93
CA PHE A 203 -14.21 -3.73 -9.70
C PHE A 203 -13.77 -3.00 -10.96
N ASP A 204 -13.41 -1.74 -10.80
CA ASP A 204 -12.87 -0.90 -11.88
C ASP A 204 -11.38 -0.71 -11.62
N VAL A 205 -10.57 -1.39 -12.44
CA VAL A 205 -9.11 -1.41 -12.32
C VAL A 205 -8.52 -0.03 -12.61
N GLU A 206 -9.08 0.70 -13.58
CA GLU A 206 -8.61 2.03 -13.95
C GLU A 206 -8.92 3.03 -12.84
N ALA A 207 -10.13 2.97 -12.26
CA ALA A 207 -10.50 3.81 -11.14
C ALA A 207 -9.65 3.51 -9.89
N ALA A 208 -9.38 2.23 -9.60
CA ALA A 208 -8.52 1.82 -8.49
C ALA A 208 -7.07 2.30 -8.68
N ALA A 209 -6.51 2.17 -9.89
CA ALA A 209 -5.20 2.69 -10.22
C ALA A 209 -5.14 4.23 -10.12
N ALA A 210 -6.16 4.93 -10.62
CA ALA A 210 -6.27 6.37 -10.49
C ALA A 210 -6.35 6.83 -9.02
N ALA A 211 -7.01 6.05 -8.16
CA ALA A 211 -7.09 6.37 -6.73
C ALA A 211 -5.76 6.27 -5.97
N GLN A 212 -4.73 5.63 -6.55
CA GLN A 212 -3.37 5.59 -6.02
C GLN A 212 -2.45 6.61 -6.68
N HIS A 213 -2.74 7.02 -7.93
CA HIS A 213 -1.86 7.94 -8.65
C HIS A 213 -1.80 9.31 -7.96
N PRO A 214 -0.63 9.87 -7.63
CA PRO A 214 -0.49 11.06 -6.78
C PRO A 214 -1.26 12.31 -7.28
N ALA A 215 -1.41 12.46 -8.60
CA ALA A 215 -2.23 13.52 -9.21
C ALA A 215 -3.73 13.47 -8.86
N CYS A 216 -4.29 12.30 -8.52
CA CYS A 216 -5.71 12.14 -8.17
C CYS A 216 -5.93 11.15 -7.02
N ALA A 217 -4.90 10.93 -6.21
CA ALA A 217 -4.93 9.97 -5.12
C ALA A 217 -6.03 10.31 -4.11
N ARG A 218 -6.69 9.27 -3.59
CA ARG A 218 -7.70 9.40 -2.53
C ARG A 218 -6.99 9.38 -1.18
N LEU A 219 -6.37 10.51 -0.85
CA LEU A 219 -5.67 10.71 0.41
C LEU A 219 -6.65 10.78 1.59
N PRO A 220 -6.22 10.40 2.80
CA PRO A 220 -7.05 10.53 3.99
C PRO A 220 -7.44 11.99 4.27
N ALA A 221 -8.60 12.16 4.89
CA ALA A 221 -9.02 13.46 5.40
C ALA A 221 -8.44 13.68 6.81
N GLU A 222 -8.37 14.95 7.21
CA GLU A 222 -7.94 15.31 8.56
C GLU A 222 -8.86 14.68 9.61
N ALA A 223 -8.24 14.02 10.59
CA ALA A 223 -8.95 13.29 11.64
C ALA A 223 -8.11 13.21 12.92
N ASP A 224 -8.78 13.16 14.07
CA ASP A 224 -8.18 12.91 15.38
C ASP A 224 -9.19 12.10 16.21
N ALA A 225 -8.83 10.85 16.48
CA ALA A 225 -9.68 9.93 17.22
C ALA A 225 -8.83 8.84 17.88
N HIS A 226 -9.16 8.53 19.14
CA HIS A 226 -8.55 7.42 19.88
C HIS A 226 -7.01 7.45 19.90
N GLY A 227 -6.38 8.63 19.98
CA GLY A 227 -4.93 8.78 19.99
C GLY A 227 -4.27 8.76 18.61
N VAL A 228 -5.02 8.45 17.55
CA VAL A 228 -4.57 8.50 16.16
C VAL A 228 -4.95 9.82 15.52
N ALA A 229 -3.95 10.48 14.95
CA ALA A 229 -4.14 11.71 14.19
C ALA A 229 -3.71 11.51 12.73
N THR A 230 -4.49 12.12 11.84
CA THR A 230 -4.16 12.36 10.44
C THR A 230 -4.05 13.86 10.21
N LEU A 231 -2.85 14.33 9.90
CA LEU A 231 -2.58 15.70 9.44
C LEU A 231 -2.64 15.75 7.91
N VAL A 232 -3.46 16.65 7.37
CA VAL A 232 -3.45 16.99 5.93
C VAL A 232 -2.74 18.32 5.77
N TRP A 233 -1.50 18.29 5.28
CA TRP A 233 -0.70 19.48 5.06
C TRP A 233 -0.75 19.89 3.58
N HIS A 234 -1.33 21.07 3.34
CA HIS A 234 -1.49 21.61 1.99
C HIS A 234 -0.93 23.02 1.89
N ARG A 235 -0.06 23.26 0.90
CA ARG A 235 0.53 24.57 0.60
C ARG A 235 0.69 24.78 -0.90
N ARG A 236 0.77 26.04 -1.33
CA ARG A 236 0.96 26.41 -2.76
C ARG A 236 2.37 26.86 -3.09
N ARG A 237 3.26 26.81 -2.11
CA ARG A 237 4.64 27.27 -2.22
C ARG A 237 5.54 26.06 -2.46
N PRO A 238 6.49 26.12 -3.40
CA PRO A 238 7.40 25.00 -3.66
C PRO A 238 8.38 24.82 -2.50
N PHE A 239 8.87 23.59 -2.33
CA PHE A 239 9.95 23.26 -1.41
C PHE A 239 11.30 23.71 -1.98
N HIS A 240 12.20 24.16 -1.10
CA HIS A 240 13.61 24.28 -1.41
C HIS A 240 14.26 22.88 -1.38
N PRO A 241 14.95 22.43 -2.44
CA PRO A 241 15.44 21.06 -2.55
C PRO A 241 16.37 20.65 -1.41
N GLU A 242 17.39 21.46 -1.09
CA GLU A 242 18.33 21.12 -0.02
C GLU A 242 17.72 21.14 1.39
N ARG A 243 16.77 22.07 1.66
CA ARG A 243 16.13 22.13 2.98
C ARG A 243 15.23 20.92 3.19
N LEU A 244 14.42 20.58 2.19
CA LEU A 244 13.60 19.37 2.24
C LEU A 244 14.48 18.12 2.36
N TYR A 245 15.55 18.01 1.56
CA TYR A 245 16.46 16.86 1.60
C TYR A 245 17.08 16.66 2.99
N THR A 246 17.50 17.75 3.64
CA THR A 246 18.05 17.72 5.00
C THR A 246 17.02 17.26 6.03
N ALA A 247 15.75 17.58 5.82
CA ALA A 247 14.65 17.23 6.72
C ALA A 247 14.10 15.81 6.48
N LEU A 248 14.54 15.08 5.44
CA LEU A 248 13.92 13.80 5.07
C LEU A 248 13.96 12.79 6.21
N GLU A 249 15.10 12.62 6.89
CA GLU A 249 15.25 11.65 7.98
C GLU A 249 14.22 11.87 9.10
N ASP A 250 14.03 13.12 9.52
CA ASP A 250 13.02 13.47 10.52
C ASP A 250 11.59 13.26 9.99
N LEU A 251 11.33 13.65 8.73
CA LEU A 251 10.01 13.55 8.11
C LEU A 251 9.57 12.10 7.85
N THR A 252 10.48 11.20 7.48
CA THR A 252 10.15 9.79 7.23
C THR A 252 9.78 9.05 8.51
N CYS A 253 10.31 9.48 9.64
CA CYS A 253 10.05 8.89 10.95
C CYS A 253 8.91 9.58 11.70
N ALA A 254 8.39 10.71 11.19
CA ALA A 254 7.38 11.52 11.87
C ALA A 254 6.01 10.83 12.00
N ALA A 255 5.71 9.82 11.18
CA ALA A 255 4.43 9.13 11.18
C ALA A 255 4.56 7.66 10.77
N ALA A 256 3.64 6.82 11.24
CA ALA A 256 3.54 5.42 10.80
C ALA A 256 3.31 5.30 9.27
N ARG A 257 2.56 6.25 8.69
CA ARG A 257 2.29 6.34 7.26
C ARG A 257 2.26 7.79 6.81
N SER A 258 2.95 8.12 5.73
CA SER A 258 2.76 9.40 5.05
C SER A 258 2.81 9.29 3.53
N ARG A 259 1.92 10.01 2.85
CA ARG A 259 1.77 9.93 1.40
C ARG A 259 1.25 11.23 0.79
N GLY A 260 1.52 11.45 -0.47
CA GLY A 260 0.96 12.57 -1.19
C GLY A 260 1.79 13.02 -2.39
N ARG A 261 1.61 14.28 -2.77
CA ARG A 261 2.35 14.90 -3.86
C ARG A 261 3.03 16.17 -3.39
N PHE A 262 4.19 16.46 -3.94
CA PHE A 262 4.92 17.66 -3.60
C PHE A 262 5.55 18.34 -4.81
N TRP A 263 5.73 19.65 -4.67
CA TRP A 263 6.28 20.54 -5.69
C TRP A 263 7.66 21.02 -5.28
N LEU A 264 8.68 20.69 -6.08
CA LEU A 264 10.08 21.01 -5.80
C LEU A 264 10.56 22.13 -6.72
N ALA A 265 11.23 23.13 -6.16
CA ALA A 265 11.55 24.38 -6.84
C ALA A 265 12.48 24.21 -8.06
N ASP A 266 13.46 23.31 -7.98
CA ASP A 266 14.46 23.06 -9.04
C ASP A 266 13.89 22.31 -10.27
N ARG A 267 12.74 21.66 -10.09
CA ARG A 267 12.01 20.93 -11.15
C ARG A 267 10.53 21.32 -11.16
N PRO A 268 10.23 22.60 -11.47
CA PRO A 268 8.92 23.19 -11.22
C PRO A 268 7.81 22.62 -12.10
N ASP A 269 8.15 21.85 -13.13
CA ASP A 269 7.20 21.25 -14.06
C ASP A 269 6.87 19.79 -13.73
N THR A 270 7.57 19.18 -12.76
CA THR A 270 7.48 17.76 -12.40
C THR A 270 6.63 17.56 -11.14
N LEU A 271 5.66 16.66 -11.22
CA LEU A 271 4.88 16.18 -10.08
C LEU A 271 5.64 15.04 -9.40
N LEU A 272 6.00 15.22 -8.14
CA LEU A 272 6.70 14.21 -7.35
C LEU A 272 5.75 13.51 -6.38
N HIS A 273 5.90 12.20 -6.28
CA HIS A 273 5.19 11.34 -5.34
C HIS A 273 5.98 11.24 -4.04
N TRP A 274 5.30 11.40 -2.91
CA TRP A 274 5.81 11.08 -1.58
C TRP A 274 5.10 9.82 -1.10
N ASP A 275 5.85 8.78 -0.77
CA ASP A 275 5.30 7.52 -0.26
C ASP A 275 6.23 6.96 0.83
N ALA A 276 5.82 7.06 2.10
CA ALA A 276 6.64 6.63 3.23
C ALA A 276 5.86 5.79 4.26
N ALA A 277 6.52 4.75 4.75
CA ALA A 277 6.08 3.84 5.81
C ALA A 277 7.31 3.17 6.44
N GLY A 278 7.26 2.85 7.73
CA GLY A 278 8.35 2.13 8.42
C GLY A 278 9.70 2.85 8.39
N GLY A 279 9.71 4.19 8.33
CA GLY A 279 10.94 5.00 8.22
C GLY A 279 11.58 5.01 6.82
N ALA A 280 11.07 4.22 5.87
CA ALA A 280 11.48 4.23 4.47
C ALA A 280 10.66 5.26 3.68
N LEU A 281 11.29 5.92 2.72
CA LEU A 281 10.65 6.84 1.77
C LEU A 281 10.98 6.45 0.35
N CYS A 282 9.94 6.34 -0.45
CA CYS A 282 10.00 6.29 -1.89
C CYS A 282 9.59 7.66 -2.45
N VAL A 283 10.44 8.21 -3.32
CA VAL A 283 10.15 9.42 -4.08
C VAL A 283 10.15 9.05 -5.55
N GLU A 284 9.05 9.34 -6.25
CA GLU A 284 8.91 8.98 -7.66
C GLU A 284 8.56 10.20 -8.50
N ASN A 285 9.05 10.22 -9.75
CA ASN A 285 8.58 11.14 -10.77
C ASN A 285 7.28 10.61 -11.38
N ALA A 286 6.16 11.27 -11.08
CA ALA A 286 4.84 10.90 -11.58
C ALA A 286 4.43 11.67 -12.86
N GLY A 287 5.42 12.17 -13.59
CA GLY A 287 5.26 12.95 -14.82
C GLY A 287 5.04 14.45 -14.55
N PRO A 288 4.68 15.21 -15.59
CA PRO A 288 4.51 16.65 -15.45
C PRO A 288 3.23 16.99 -14.68
N TRP A 289 3.20 18.15 -14.02
CA TRP A 289 1.95 18.79 -13.59
C TRP A 289 1.03 19.04 -14.78
N LEU A 290 -0.30 19.04 -14.59
CA LEU A 290 -1.25 19.34 -15.67
C LEU A 290 -1.00 20.74 -16.26
N ALA A 291 -0.66 21.71 -15.41
CA ALA A 291 -0.30 23.07 -15.80
C ALA A 291 0.93 23.16 -16.72
N SER A 292 1.79 22.15 -16.70
CA SER A 292 3.01 22.09 -17.53
C SER A 292 2.79 21.39 -18.86
N LEU A 293 1.62 20.78 -19.08
CA LEU A 293 1.29 20.12 -20.33
C LEU A 293 0.82 21.15 -21.38
N PRO A 294 1.20 20.98 -22.67
CA PRO A 294 0.66 21.80 -23.74
C PRO A 294 -0.85 21.53 -23.90
N ASP A 295 -1.62 22.55 -24.27
CA ASP A 295 -3.09 22.47 -24.40
C ASP A 295 -3.57 21.26 -25.22
N ALA A 296 -2.87 20.91 -26.30
CA ALA A 296 -3.20 19.77 -27.15
C ALA A 296 -3.13 18.41 -26.46
N ALA A 297 -2.39 18.30 -25.35
CA ALA A 297 -2.27 17.07 -24.57
C ALA A 297 -3.38 16.92 -23.52
N TRP A 298 -4.15 17.97 -23.20
CA TRP A 298 -5.17 17.94 -22.15
C TRP A 298 -6.28 16.93 -22.43
N ASP A 299 -6.70 16.77 -23.68
CA ASP A 299 -7.75 15.82 -24.07
C ASP A 299 -7.32 14.36 -23.91
N LEU A 300 -6.00 14.10 -23.87
CA LEU A 300 -5.43 12.78 -23.62
C LEU A 300 -5.30 12.48 -22.11
N VAL A 301 -5.46 13.49 -21.24
CA VAL A 301 -5.39 13.31 -19.79
C VAL A 301 -6.69 12.71 -19.27
N PRO A 302 -6.64 11.63 -18.47
CA PRO A 302 -7.82 11.00 -17.88
C PRO A 302 -8.74 12.03 -17.20
N PRO A 303 -10.08 11.96 -17.42
CA PRO A 303 -11.02 12.92 -16.85
C PRO A 303 -10.92 13.07 -15.33
N VAL A 304 -10.65 11.97 -14.61
CA VAL A 304 -10.47 11.98 -13.14
C VAL A 304 -9.28 12.84 -12.71
N ARG A 305 -8.17 12.81 -13.46
CA ARG A 305 -6.98 13.63 -13.18
C ARG A 305 -7.25 15.10 -13.47
N ARG A 306 -7.95 15.43 -14.56
CA ARG A 306 -8.37 16.80 -14.86
C ARG A 306 -9.33 17.35 -13.80
N ALA A 307 -10.27 16.52 -13.34
CA ALA A 307 -11.20 16.89 -12.28
C ALA A 307 -10.48 17.13 -10.95
N ALA A 308 -9.54 16.28 -10.57
CA ALA A 308 -8.73 16.45 -9.36
C ALA A 308 -7.90 17.75 -9.40
N ALA A 309 -7.24 18.03 -10.53
CA ALA A 309 -6.50 19.27 -10.73
C ALA A 309 -7.37 20.53 -10.61
N ALA A 310 -8.62 20.47 -11.10
CA ALA A 310 -9.54 21.59 -11.08
C ALA A 310 -10.01 21.99 -9.66
N LEU A 311 -9.94 21.08 -8.68
CA LEU A 311 -10.37 21.37 -7.30
C LEU A 311 -9.48 22.40 -6.62
N ASP A 312 -8.16 22.35 -6.85
CA ASP A 312 -7.17 23.17 -6.14
C ASP A 312 -6.46 24.19 -7.04
N TRP A 313 -6.96 24.38 -8.27
CA TRP A 313 -6.30 25.15 -9.33
C TRP A 313 -5.91 26.57 -8.90
N HIS A 314 -4.62 26.89 -9.06
CA HIS A 314 -4.06 28.21 -8.84
C HIS A 314 -4.04 29.01 -10.16
N PRO A 315 -4.42 30.31 -10.15
CA PRO A 315 -4.41 31.14 -11.36
C PRO A 315 -3.06 31.22 -12.08
N GLU A 316 -1.95 31.17 -11.33
CA GLU A 316 -0.59 31.33 -11.89
C GLU A 316 0.18 30.01 -12.06
N HIS A 317 -0.21 28.96 -11.34
CA HIS A 317 0.59 27.72 -11.25
C HIS A 317 -0.23 26.45 -11.54
N GLY A 318 -1.50 26.62 -11.89
CA GLY A 318 -2.43 25.53 -12.12
C GLY A 318 -2.50 24.56 -10.95
N ASP A 319 -2.25 23.27 -11.21
CA ASP A 319 -2.37 22.21 -10.21
C ASP A 319 -1.12 22.01 -9.33
N CYS A 320 -0.06 22.78 -9.51
CA CYS A 320 1.14 22.71 -8.69
C CYS A 320 0.85 23.06 -7.22
N CYS A 321 1.04 22.09 -6.32
CA CYS A 321 0.91 22.29 -4.88
C CYS A 321 1.74 21.29 -4.06
N GLN A 322 1.83 21.57 -2.76
CA GLN A 322 2.11 20.58 -1.75
C GLN A 322 0.79 20.00 -1.24
N HIS A 323 0.70 18.69 -1.20
CA HIS A 323 -0.39 17.98 -0.56
C HIS A 323 0.17 16.69 0.03
N LEU A 324 0.53 16.74 1.31
CA LEU A 324 1.09 15.61 2.05
C LEU A 324 0.16 15.26 3.20
N VAL A 325 -0.01 13.97 3.47
CA VAL A 325 -0.81 13.47 4.58
C VAL A 325 0.04 12.59 5.46
N PHE A 326 -0.05 12.77 6.77
CA PHE A 326 0.68 12.00 7.78
C PHE A 326 -0.32 11.42 8.76
N THR A 327 -0.30 10.10 8.95
CA THR A 327 -1.21 9.38 9.84
C THR A 327 -0.39 8.57 10.85
N SER A 328 -0.61 8.81 12.13
CA SER A 328 0.08 8.09 13.20
C SER A 328 -0.66 8.20 14.53
N PRO A 329 -0.60 7.18 15.39
CA PRO A 329 -0.75 7.36 16.82
C PRO A 329 0.26 8.40 17.34
N GLY A 330 -0.18 9.29 18.24
CA GLY A 330 0.70 10.25 18.92
C GLY A 330 1.43 11.25 18.01
N LEU A 331 0.87 11.58 16.84
CA LEU A 331 1.49 12.48 15.86
C LEU A 331 1.78 13.88 16.44
N ASP A 332 3.03 14.33 16.39
CA ASP A 332 3.42 15.72 16.70
C ASP A 332 3.08 16.64 15.51
N ARG A 333 1.80 17.03 15.44
CA ARG A 333 1.26 17.87 14.36
C ARG A 333 1.98 19.22 14.25
N ASP A 334 2.21 19.88 15.39
CA ASP A 334 2.79 21.22 15.42
C ASP A 334 4.26 21.20 15.01
N GLY A 335 5.04 20.24 15.53
CA GLY A 335 6.45 20.05 15.14
C GLY A 335 6.60 19.71 13.66
N LEU A 336 5.75 18.82 13.15
CA LEU A 336 5.74 18.43 11.74
C LEU A 336 5.38 19.60 10.82
N GLU A 337 4.35 20.38 11.15
CA GLU A 337 3.98 21.56 10.37
C GLU A 337 5.12 22.58 10.34
N LEU A 338 5.74 22.87 11.49
CA LEU A 338 6.90 23.77 11.56
C LEU A 338 8.08 23.29 10.72
N LEU A 339 8.38 21.98 10.73
CA LEU A 339 9.45 21.39 9.92
C LEU A 339 9.15 21.52 8.43
N LEU A 340 7.94 21.17 7.99
CA LEU A 340 7.51 21.32 6.59
C LEU A 340 7.54 22.78 6.13
N GLU A 341 7.06 23.72 6.95
CA GLU A 341 7.12 25.16 6.66
C GLU A 341 8.56 25.65 6.47
N SER A 342 9.50 25.18 7.31
CA SER A 342 10.91 25.55 7.20
C SER A 342 11.57 25.12 5.88
N CYS A 343 10.99 24.11 5.22
CA CYS A 343 11.49 23.58 3.96
C CYS A 343 11.01 24.38 2.73
N LEU A 344 9.96 25.21 2.86
CA LEU A 344 9.41 25.99 1.74
C LEU A 344 10.35 27.12 1.29
N LEU A 345 10.28 27.52 0.02
CA LEU A 345 10.99 28.72 -0.46
C LEU A 345 10.60 29.97 0.37
N THR A 346 11.57 30.77 0.78
CA THR A 346 11.34 32.07 1.39
C THR A 346 10.69 33.04 0.40
N ASP A 347 10.15 34.17 0.87
CA ASP A 347 9.58 35.19 0.00
C ASP A 347 10.58 35.73 -1.04
N THR A 348 11.84 35.92 -0.63
CA THR A 348 12.91 36.37 -1.54
C THR A 348 13.23 35.33 -2.61
N GLU A 349 13.37 34.06 -2.23
CA GLU A 349 13.64 32.97 -3.18
C GLU A 349 12.46 32.79 -4.14
N TYR A 350 11.23 32.82 -3.62
CA TYR A 350 10.02 32.72 -4.44
C TYR A 350 9.91 33.88 -5.44
N ALA A 351 10.16 35.11 -5.01
CA ALA A 351 10.15 36.29 -5.88
C ALA A 351 11.22 36.27 -6.98
N ALA A 352 12.29 35.48 -6.83
CA ALA A 352 13.32 35.31 -7.87
C ALA A 352 12.79 34.55 -9.11
N GLY A 353 11.70 33.80 -8.95
CA GLY A 353 10.98 33.13 -10.04
C GLY A 353 11.64 31.84 -10.56
N ARG A 354 10.88 31.11 -11.39
CA ARG A 354 11.20 29.75 -11.88
C ARG A 354 12.60 29.61 -12.47
N ALA A 355 13.08 30.60 -13.23
CA ALA A 355 14.41 30.55 -13.83
C ALA A 355 15.54 30.52 -12.78
N ALA A 356 15.36 31.20 -11.65
CA ALA A 356 16.30 31.14 -10.54
C ALA A 356 16.15 29.84 -9.74
N TRP A 357 14.91 29.37 -9.55
CA TRP A 357 14.62 28.12 -8.84
C TRP A 357 15.29 26.91 -9.49
N GLN A 358 15.25 26.82 -10.82
CA GLN A 358 15.89 25.76 -11.61
C GLN A 358 17.43 25.72 -11.49
N GLN A 359 18.04 26.75 -10.89
CA GLN A 359 19.48 26.80 -10.62
C GLN A 359 19.83 26.38 -9.18
N LEU A 360 18.83 26.04 -8.36
CA LEU A 360 19.07 25.50 -7.02
C LEU A 360 19.75 24.12 -7.10
N PRO A 361 20.54 23.73 -6.09
CA PRO A 361 21.24 22.45 -6.10
C PRO A 361 20.25 21.27 -6.21
N PRO A 362 20.53 20.28 -7.09
CA PRO A 362 19.58 19.22 -7.40
C PRO A 362 19.66 18.07 -6.38
N ALA A 363 19.33 18.37 -5.12
CA ALA A 363 19.53 17.46 -3.99
C ALA A 363 18.78 16.11 -4.13
N PHE A 364 17.74 16.04 -4.95
CA PHE A 364 16.88 14.87 -5.12
C PHE A 364 17.24 13.97 -6.32
N ASP A 365 18.30 14.26 -7.08
CA ASP A 365 18.63 13.47 -8.27
C ASP A 365 18.95 12.00 -7.94
N THR A 366 19.69 11.76 -6.86
CA THR A 366 20.03 10.41 -6.40
C THR A 366 18.81 9.59 -5.99
N LEU A 367 17.77 10.23 -5.46
CA LEU A 367 16.52 9.57 -5.07
C LEU A 367 15.62 9.26 -6.26
N LEU A 368 15.70 10.03 -7.35
CA LEU A 368 14.87 9.86 -8.55
C LEU A 368 15.51 8.99 -9.64
N GLU A 369 16.82 8.78 -9.57
CA GLU A 369 17.58 7.90 -10.49
C GLU A 369 17.70 6.45 -9.98
N ALA A 370 17.29 6.19 -8.73
CA ALA A 370 17.37 4.89 -8.05
C ALA A 370 16.15 3.99 -8.29
#